data_AF-A0A7J9ZCW7-F1
#
_entry.id   AF-A0A7J9ZCW7-F1
#
_cell.length_a   1.000
_cell.length_b   1.000
_cell.length_c   1.000
_cell.angle_alpha   90.00
_cell.angle_beta   90.00
_cell.angle_gamma   90.00
#
_symmetry.space_group_name_H-M   'P 1'
#
loop_
_entity.id
_entity.type
_entity.pdbx_description
1 polymer ?
#
loop_
_entity_poly.entity_id
_entity_poly.type
_entity_poly.pdbx_seq_one_letter_code
_entity_poly.pdbx_strand_id
1 'polypeptide(L)'
;MSALDDLQAGAQQARDGLDDPERLLAEVASATDDTAKQFAALGNEEIAQVLAVAAKDHVDTIREALAAARDGFDSLVASYEQAKGTG
;
A
#
# COMPACT_ATOMS: atom_id res chain seq x y z
N MET A 1 -18.51 10.46 -23.23
CA MET A 1 -17.88 9.44 -22.40
C MET A 1 -18.96 8.49 -21.92
N SER A 2 -18.71 7.20 -22.07
CA SER A 2 -19.54 6.14 -21.50
C SER A 2 -19.30 6.10 -19.99
N ALA A 3 -20.30 5.72 -19.17
CA ALA A 3 -20.11 5.49 -17.74
C ALA A 3 -18.98 4.48 -17.41
N LEU A 4 -18.58 3.68 -18.40
CA LEU A 4 -17.46 2.74 -18.33
C LEU A 4 -16.10 3.45 -18.44
N ASP A 5 -16.03 4.49 -19.29
CA ASP A 5 -14.84 5.35 -19.39
C ASP A 5 -14.62 6.10 -18.07
N ASP A 6 -15.71 6.57 -17.46
CA ASP A 6 -15.68 7.27 -16.16
C ASP A 6 -15.30 6.32 -15.00
N LEU A 7 -15.78 5.07 -15.02
CA LEU A 7 -15.43 4.05 -14.03
C LEU A 7 -13.96 3.61 -14.18
N GLN A 8 -13.48 3.40 -15.40
CA GLN A 8 -12.07 3.09 -15.65
C GLN A 8 -11.17 4.26 -15.27
N ALA A 9 -11.56 5.49 -15.58
CA ALA A 9 -10.83 6.69 -15.16
C ALA A 9 -10.79 6.80 -13.63
N GLY A 10 -11.92 6.57 -12.94
CA GLY A 10 -11.99 6.58 -11.48
C GLY A 10 -11.18 5.46 -10.82
N ALA A 11 -11.20 4.25 -11.38
CA ALA A 11 -10.40 3.13 -10.91
C ALA A 11 -8.90 3.36 -11.12
N GLN A 12 -8.51 3.93 -12.27
CA GLN A 12 -7.13 4.31 -12.52
C GLN A 12 -6.67 5.40 -11.54
N GLN A 13 -7.50 6.42 -11.32
CA GLN A 13 -7.19 7.49 -10.36
C GLN A 13 -7.11 6.97 -8.91
N ALA A 14 -7.92 5.98 -8.55
CA ALA A 14 -7.83 5.30 -7.27
C ALA A 14 -6.53 4.51 -7.14
N ARG A 15 -6.12 3.77 -8.18
CA ARG A 15 -4.83 3.05 -8.23
C ARG A 15 -3.64 3.99 -8.11
N ASP A 16 -3.65 5.07 -8.89
CA ASP A 16 -2.59 6.09 -8.84
C ASP A 16 -2.53 6.75 -7.45
N GLY A 17 -3.67 6.87 -6.76
CA GLY A 17 -3.74 7.32 -5.37
C GLY A 17 -3.22 6.30 -4.33
N LEU A 18 -3.04 5.03 -4.70
CA LEU A 18 -2.42 4.00 -3.84
C LEU A 18 -0.89 3.96 -3.98
N ASP A 19 -0.32 4.49 -5.06
CA ASP A 19 1.14 4.57 -5.26
C ASP A 19 1.83 5.53 -4.26
N ASP A 20 1.17 6.63 -3.88
CA ASP A 20 1.66 7.58 -2.88
C ASP A 20 1.82 6.94 -1.48
N PRO A 21 0.82 6.20 -0.95
CA PRO A 21 0.96 5.38 0.24
C PRO A 21 2.10 4.36 0.17
N GLU A 22 2.29 3.67 -0.96
CA GLU A 22 3.39 2.70 -1.13
C GLU A 22 4.76 3.39 -1.04
N ARG A 23 4.90 4.57 -1.65
CA ARG A 23 6.14 5.36 -1.55
C ARG A 23 6.39 5.81 -0.13
N LEU A 24 5.38 6.34 0.55
CA LEU A 24 5.48 6.78 1.94
C LEU A 24 5.84 5.63 2.89
N LEU A 25 5.30 4.42 2.65
CA LEU A 25 5.70 3.23 3.41
C LEU A 25 7.16 2.86 3.21
N ALA A 26 7.68 2.97 1.99
CA ALA A 26 9.09 2.73 1.71
C ALA A 26 9.99 3.77 2.43
N GLU A 27 9.59 5.04 2.41
CA GLU A 27 10.30 6.11 3.14
C GLU A 27 10.31 5.88 4.65
N VAL A 28 9.16 5.50 5.24
CA VAL A 28 9.04 5.17 6.67
C VAL A 28 9.88 3.95 7.04
N ALA A 29 9.85 2.89 6.23
CA ALA A 29 10.66 1.70 6.46
C ALA A 29 12.17 2.03 6.45
N SER A 30 12.62 2.83 5.48
CA SER A 30 14.01 3.27 5.39
C SER A 30 14.42 4.13 6.58
N ALA A 31 13.61 5.13 6.94
CA ALA A 31 13.88 6.00 8.08
C ALA A 31 13.93 5.22 9.40
N THR A 32 13.07 4.21 9.55
CA THR A 32 13.07 3.39 10.76
C THR A 32 14.28 2.46 10.84
N ASP A 33 14.72 1.88 9.72
CA ASP A 33 15.94 1.07 9.65
C ASP A 33 17.18 1.90 9.98
N ASP A 34 17.29 3.12 9.44
CA ASP A 34 18.39 4.04 9.76
C ASP A 34 18.37 4.44 11.25
N THR A 35 17.19 4.67 11.82
CA THR A 35 17.04 4.96 13.25
C THR A 35 17.44 3.76 14.11
N ALA A 36 17.05 2.54 13.73
CA ALA A 36 17.43 1.31 14.42
C ALA A 36 18.96 1.11 14.41
N LYS A 37 19.63 1.35 13.28
CA LYS A 37 21.10 1.33 13.18
C LYS A 37 21.76 2.34 14.11
N GLN A 38 21.21 3.55 14.22
CA GLN A 38 21.73 4.57 15.15
C GLN A 38 21.60 4.12 16.60
N PHE A 39 20.46 3.54 17.00
CA PHE A 39 20.30 3.00 18.35
C PHE A 39 21.23 1.83 18.64
N ALA A 40 21.42 0.92 17.68
CA ALA A 40 22.38 -0.17 17.80
C ALA A 40 23.82 0.35 17.98
N ALA A 41 24.22 1.37 17.22
CA ALA A 41 25.54 1.99 17.34
C ALA A 41 25.75 2.67 18.71
N LEU A 42 24.68 3.12 19.36
CA LEU A 42 24.70 3.67 20.72
C LEU A 42 24.64 2.59 21.82
N GLY A 43 24.66 1.31 21.47
CA GLY A 43 24.58 0.19 22.41
C GLY A 43 23.16 -0.13 22.90
N ASN A 44 22.12 0.46 22.28
CA ASN A 44 20.71 0.22 22.62
C ASN A 44 20.11 -0.85 21.70
N GLU A 45 20.62 -2.08 21.76
CA GLU A 45 20.18 -3.17 20.88
C GLU A 45 18.70 -3.53 21.03
N GLU A 46 18.15 -3.44 22.25
CA GLU A 46 16.74 -3.75 22.51
C GLU A 46 15.80 -2.75 21.81
N ILE A 47 16.14 -1.46 21.81
CA ILE A 47 15.39 -0.42 21.08
C ILE A 47 15.50 -0.64 19.57
N ALA A 48 16.69 -0.97 19.07
CA ALA A 48 16.91 -1.27 17.66
C ALA A 48 16.05 -2.47 17.20
N GLN A 49 15.95 -3.52 18.02
CA GLN A 49 15.12 -4.68 17.73
C GLN A 49 13.62 -4.33 17.75
N VAL A 50 13.16 -3.56 18.73
CA VAL A 50 11.75 -3.11 18.80
C VAL A 50 11.39 -2.28 17.57
N LEU A 51 12.25 -1.36 17.15
CA LEU A 51 12.03 -0.54 15.96
C LEU A 51 11.98 -1.39 14.68
N ALA A 52 12.89 -2.35 14.54
CA ALA A 52 12.93 -3.23 13.37
C ALA A 52 11.66 -4.10 13.25
N VAL A 53 11.18 -4.65 14.38
CA VAL A 53 9.95 -5.46 14.41
C VAL A 53 8.73 -4.58 14.15
N ALA A 54 8.59 -3.46 14.85
CA ALA A 54 7.45 -2.57 14.69
C ALA A 54 7.34 -2.01 13.27
N ALA A 55 8.45 -1.59 12.65
CA ALA A 55 8.44 -1.13 11.27
C ALA A 55 8.00 -2.23 10.31
N LYS A 56 8.54 -3.45 10.47
CA LYS A 56 8.17 -4.57 9.61
C LYS A 56 6.69 -4.90 9.70
N ASP A 57 6.18 -5.11 10.91
CA ASP A 57 4.78 -5.54 11.12
C ASP A 57 3.79 -4.49 10.61
N HIS A 58 4.03 -3.20 10.89
CA HIS A 58 3.16 -2.13 10.41
C HIS A 58 3.25 -1.91 8.90
N VAL A 59 4.45 -1.96 8.32
CA VAL A 59 4.63 -1.79 6.87
C VAL A 59 4.00 -2.95 6.10
N ASP A 60 4.18 -4.18 6.57
CA ASP A 60 3.61 -5.36 5.92
C ASP A 60 2.08 -5.35 6.03
N THR A 61 1.51 -4.99 7.19
CA THR A 61 0.05 -4.84 7.36
C THR A 61 -0.54 -3.82 6.38
N ILE A 62 0.10 -2.66 6.22
CA ILE A 62 -0.41 -1.61 5.33
C ILE A 62 -0.24 -2.03 3.86
N ARG A 63 0.85 -2.70 3.49
CA ARG A 63 1.04 -3.27 2.15
C ARG A 63 -0.05 -4.28 1.79
N GLU A 64 -0.39 -5.17 2.71
CA GLU A 64 -1.48 -6.14 2.50
C GLU A 64 -2.83 -5.44 2.31
N ALA A 65 -3.11 -4.39 3.10
CA ALA A 65 -4.33 -3.60 2.95
C ALA A 65 -4.40 -2.86 1.61
N LEU A 66 -3.27 -2.28 1.14
CA LEU A 66 -3.18 -1.62 -0.17
C LEU A 66 -3.40 -2.61 -1.32
N ALA A 67 -2.77 -3.79 -1.25
CA ALA A 67 -2.96 -4.84 -2.24
C ALA A 67 -4.43 -5.30 -2.29
N ALA A 68 -5.05 -5.54 -1.13
CA ALA A 68 -6.46 -5.93 -1.06
C ALA A 68 -7.40 -4.85 -1.61
N ALA A 69 -7.09 -3.56 -1.39
CA ALA A 69 -7.86 -2.46 -1.95
C ALA A 69 -7.74 -2.43 -3.49
N ARG A 70 -6.53 -2.64 -4.03
CA ARG A 70 -6.29 -2.70 -5.48
C ARG A 70 -7.04 -3.86 -6.12
N ASP A 71 -6.93 -5.05 -5.56
CA ASP A 71 -7.66 -6.24 -6.04
C ASP A 71 -9.18 -6.05 -5.97
N GLY A 72 -9.67 -5.39 -4.91
CA GLY A 72 -11.08 -5.03 -4.76
C GLY A 72 -11.57 -4.10 -5.87
N PHE A 73 -10.78 -3.07 -6.22
CA PHE A 73 -11.09 -2.18 -7.34
C PHE A 73 -11.09 -2.93 -8.68
N ASP A 74 -10.10 -3.80 -8.90
CA ASP A 74 -9.99 -4.57 -10.14
C ASP A 74 -11.17 -5.52 -10.33
N SER A 75 -11.59 -6.18 -9.25
CA SER A 75 -12.77 -7.05 -9.22
C SER A 75 -14.07 -6.28 -9.47
N LEU A 76 -14.19 -5.06 -8.94
CA LEU A 76 -15.34 -4.18 -9.17
C LEU A 76 -15.46 -3.81 -10.67
N VAL A 77 -14.35 -3.43 -11.30
CA VAL A 77 -14.30 -3.09 -12.73
C VAL A 77 -14.67 -4.30 -13.58
N ALA A 78 -14.07 -5.47 -13.31
CA ALA A 78 -14.37 -6.70 -14.03
C ALA A 78 -15.85 -7.12 -13.90
N SER A 79 -16.42 -6.98 -12.70
CA SER A 79 -17.84 -7.29 -12.44
C SER A 79 -18.78 -6.35 -13.22
N TYR A 80 -18.44 -5.07 -13.33
CA TYR A 80 -19.20 -4.10 -14.12
C TYR A 80 -19.16 -4.42 -15.63
N GLU A 81 -18.00 -4.80 -16.16
CA GLU A 81 -17.85 -5.21 -17.56
C GLU A 81 -18.68 -6.46 -17.89
N GLN A 82 -18.66 -7.47 -17.01
CA GLN A 82 -19.48 -8.68 -17.18
C GLN A 82 -20.98 -8.39 -17.16
N ALA A 83 -21.45 -7.57 -16.21
CA ALA A 83 -22.87 -7.23 -16.07
C ALA A 83 -23.43 -6.50 -17.31
N LYS A 84 -22.59 -5.79 -18.07
CA LYS A 84 -22.98 -5.11 -19.31
C LYS A 84 -22.90 -5.98 -20.56
N GLY A 85 -22.10 -7.05 -20.57
CA GLY A 85 -22.01 -7.99 -21.70
C GLY A 85 -23.17 -8.99 -21.79
N THR A 86 -24.00 -9.05 -20.74
CA THR A 86 -25.15 -9.97 -20.62
C THR A 86 -26.51 -9.31 -20.91
N GLY A 87 -26.55 -8.05 -21.35
CA GLY A 87 -27.79 -7.31 -21.70
C GLY A 87 -27.75 -6.75 -23.11
#